data_AF-A0A7X5WRT2-F1
#
_entry.id   AF-A0A7X5WRT2-F1
#
_cell.length_a   1.000
_cell.length_b   1.000
_cell.length_c   1.000
_cell.angle_alpha   90.00
_cell.angle_beta   90.00
_cell.angle_gamma   90.00
#
_symmetry.space_group_name_H-M   'P 1'
#
loop_
_entity.id
_entity.type
_entity.pdbx_description
1 polymer ?
#
loop_
_entity_poly.entity_id
_entity_poly.type
_entity_poly.pdbx_seq_one_letter_code
_entity_poly.pdbx_strand_id
1 'polypeptide(L)' 'TEGLTNGGIAEELYISTKTASVHVSNILAKLGMTSRAEIAAWVAAGNLPAPTA' A
#
# COMPACT_ATOMS: atom_id res chain seq x y z
N THR A 1 9.48 6.56 1.42
CA THR A 1 8.12 6.16 1.82
C THR A 1 7.46 7.35 2.46
N GLU A 2 6.51 7.98 1.76
CA GLU A 2 5.91 9.26 2.21
C GLU A 2 4.93 9.10 3.38
N GLY A 3 4.65 7.87 3.84
CA GLY A 3 3.91 7.63 5.08
C GLY A 3 2.45 8.08 5.06
N LEU A 4 1.87 8.33 3.88
CA LEU A 4 0.52 8.88 3.73
C LEU A 4 -0.53 8.06 4.46
N THR A 5 -1.47 8.74 5.12
CA THR A 5 -2.67 8.08 5.68
C THR A 5 -3.59 7.59 4.55
N ASN A 6 -4.62 6.78 4.87
CA ASN A 6 -5.61 6.41 3.85
C ASN A 6 -6.32 7.64 3.27
N GLY A 7 -6.46 8.73 4.04
CA GLY A 7 -6.98 10.01 3.57
C GLY A 7 -6.04 10.69 2.58
N GLY A 8 -4.73 10.74 2.88
CA GLY A 8 -3.74 11.29 1.95
C GLY A 8 -3.62 10.50 0.65
N ILE A 9 -3.69 9.16 0.72
CA ILE A 9 -3.76 8.31 -0.48
C ILE A 9 -5.03 8.61 -1.29
N ALA A 10 -6.16 8.79 -0.61
CA ALA A 10 -7.43 9.06 -1.24
C ALA A 10 -7.46 10.42 -1.96
N GLU A 11 -6.84 11.44 -1.37
CA GLU A 11 -6.67 12.75 -1.98
C GLU A 11 -5.82 12.69 -3.25
N GLU A 12 -4.63 12.07 -3.18
CA GLU A 12 -3.71 11.97 -4.32
C GLU A 12 -4.30 11.18 -5.50
N LEU A 13 -5.07 10.14 -5.19
CA LEU A 13 -5.65 9.26 -6.21
C LEU A 13 -7.08 9.63 -6.61
N TYR A 14 -7.65 10.71 -6.07
CA TYR A 14 -9.04 11.14 -6.29
C TYR A 14 -10.09 10.02 -6.05
N ILE A 15 -9.91 9.26 -4.97
CA ILE A 15 -10.82 8.19 -4.55
C ILE A 15 -11.34 8.42 -3.13
N SER A 16 -12.29 7.60 -2.67
CA SER A 16 -12.73 7.68 -1.27
C SER A 16 -11.70 7.08 -0.31
N THR A 17 -11.64 7.58 0.93
CA THR A 17 -10.85 6.98 2.03
C THR A 17 -11.19 5.50 2.25
N LYS A 18 -12.46 5.11 2.04
CA LYS A 18 -12.89 3.71 2.15
C LYS A 18 -12.28 2.85 1.04
N THR A 19 -12.24 3.35 -0.19
CA THR A 19 -11.61 2.69 -1.34
C THR A 19 -10.11 2.47 -1.06
N ALA A 20 -9.40 3.52 -0.64
CA ALA A 20 -7.99 3.43 -0.25
C ALA A 20 -7.78 2.39 0.86
N SER A 21 -8.63 2.38 1.90
CA SER A 21 -8.57 1.40 2.98
C SER A 21 -8.73 -0.04 2.50
N VAL A 22 -9.68 -0.30 1.60
CA VAL A 22 -9.92 -1.64 1.04
C VAL A 22 -8.69 -2.10 0.23
N HIS A 23 -8.08 -1.22 -0.57
CA HIS A 23 -6.86 -1.55 -1.29
C HIS A 23 -5.69 -1.89 -0.35
N VAL A 24 -5.49 -1.10 0.71
CA VAL A 24 -4.43 -1.39 1.71
C VAL A 24 -4.66 -2.75 2.37
N SER A 25 -5.88 -3.06 2.80
CA SER A 25 -6.21 -4.37 3.39
C SER A 25 -5.98 -5.51 2.40
N ASN A 26 -6.34 -5.33 1.13
CA ASN A 26 -6.11 -6.34 0.10
C ASN A 26 -4.62 -6.56 -0.19
N ILE A 27 -3.81 -5.51 -0.20
CA ILE A 27 -2.35 -5.63 -0.37
C ILE A 27 -1.74 -6.42 0.80
N LEU A 28 -2.11 -6.06 2.03
CA LEU A 28 -1.67 -6.78 3.23
C LEU A 28 -2.04 -8.27 3.16
N ALA A 29 -3.30 -8.58 2.83
CA ALA A 29 -3.77 -9.96 2.69
C ALA A 29 -3.01 -10.73 1.60
N LYS A 30 -2.79 -10.12 0.43
CA LYS A 30 -2.05 -10.74 -0.68
C LYS A 30 -0.58 -11.02 -0.35
N LEU A 31 0.02 -10.18 0.48
CA LEU A 31 1.42 -10.32 0.90
C LEU A 31 1.58 -11.12 2.21
N GLY A 32 0.48 -11.51 2.85
CA GLY A 32 0.51 -12.18 4.16
C GLY A 32 1.05 -11.29 5.29
N MET A 33 0.91 -9.97 5.16
CA MET A 33 1.47 -8.97 6.08
C MET A 33 0.38 -8.39 6.99
N THR A 34 0.78 -7.91 8.17
CA THR A 34 -0.16 -7.35 9.17
C THR A 34 -0.08 -5.83 9.29
N SER A 35 0.99 -5.21 8.78
CA SER A 35 1.22 -3.79 8.91
C SER A 35 1.77 -3.14 7.64
N ARG A 36 1.47 -1.85 7.46
CA ARG A 36 2.03 -1.03 6.37
C ARG A 36 3.55 -0.86 6.49
N ALA A 37 4.09 -1.01 7.70
CA ALA A 37 5.52 -0.98 7.96
C ALA A 37 6.22 -2.22 7.38
N GLU A 38 5.61 -3.41 7.48
CA GLU A 38 6.13 -4.62 6.83
C GLU A 38 6.20 -4.44 5.31
N ILE A 39 5.17 -3.85 4.69
CA ILE A 39 5.19 -3.53 3.26
C ILE A 39 6.36 -2.59 2.93
N ALA A 40 6.53 -1.52 3.70
CA ALA A 40 7.61 -0.56 3.49
C ALA A 40 9.00 -1.22 3.58
N ALA A 41 9.21 -2.10 4.57
CA ALA A 41 10.45 -2.85 4.73
C ALA A 41 10.69 -3.83 3.58
N TRP A 42 9.64 -4.54 3.15
CA TRP A 42 9.69 -5.47 2.02
C TRP A 42 10.03 -4.77 0.69
N VAL A 43 9.45 -3.59 0.45
CA VAL A 43 9.83 -2.77 -0.72
C VAL A 43 11.28 -2.29 -0.61
N ALA A 44 11.71 -1.82 0.57
CA ALA A 44 13.10 -1.38 0.79
C ALA A 44 14.13 -2.51 0.60
N ALA A 45 13.73 -3.76 0.84
CA ALA A 45 14.54 -4.95 0.59
C ALA A 45 14.60 -5.35 -0.90
N GLY A 46 13.94 -4.60 -1.81
CA GLY A 46 13.98 -4.84 -3.25
C GLY A 46 13.07 -5.96 -3.73
N ASN A 47 12.09 -6.37 -2.92
CA ASN A 47 11.18 -7.47 -3.27
C ASN A 47 10.00 -7.06 -4.17
N LEU A 48 9.88 -5.79 -4.55
CA LEU A 48 8.83 -5.33 -5.45
C LEU A 48 9.01 -6.02 -6.83
N PRO A 49 8.00 -6.73 -7.35
CA PRO A 49 8.09 -7.33 -8.68
C PRO A 49 8.31 -6.24 -9.73
N ALA A 50 9.09 -6.57 -10.76
CA ALA A 50 9.23 -5.70 -11.91
C ALA A 50 7.84 -5.38 -12.49
N PRO A 51 7.57 -4.12 -12.89
CA PRO A 51 6.34 -3.80 -13.59
C PRO A 51 6.24 -4.70 -14.81
N THR A 52 5.25 -5.59 -14.84
CA THR A 52 4.93 -6.35 -16.05
C THR A 52 4.29 -5.36 -17.03
N ALA A 53 4.95 -5.14 -18.17
CA ALA A 53 4.46 -4.32 -19.26
C ALA A 53 3.17 -4.88 -19.88
#